data_AF-A0A357M260-F1
#
_entry.id   AF-A0A357M260-F1
#
_cell.length_a   1.000
_cell.length_b   1.000
_cell.length_c   1.000
_cell.angle_alpha   90.00
_cell.angle_beta   90.00
_cell.angle_gamma   90.00
#
_symmetry.space_group_name_H-M   'P 1'
#
loop_
_entity.id
_entity.type
_entity.pdbx_description
1 polymer ?
#
loop_
_entity_poly.entity_id
_entity_poly.type
_entity_poly.pdbx_seq_one_letter_code
_entity_poly.pdbx_strand_id
1 'polypeptide(L)' 'MFFKRAKKQPQSDHVTVTLNQVKQAIRQFEEDMPALINRTALILDDKRIDLSRLQRYLGGVPDQNFYMSRETYEVFEEQ' A
#
# COMPACT_ATOMS: atom_id res chain seq x y z
N MET A 1 -12.99 32.06 -24.09
CA MET A 1 -13.64 30.80 -23.66
C MET A 1 -12.69 30.06 -22.73
N PHE A 2 -13.01 29.99 -21.44
CA PHE A 2 -12.17 29.35 -20.44
C PHE A 2 -12.80 28.03 -20.01
N PHE A 3 -12.30 26.92 -20.54
CA PHE A 3 -12.72 25.58 -20.14
C PHE A 3 -12.11 25.25 -18.78
N LYS A 4 -12.89 25.39 -17.71
CA LYS A 4 -12.57 24.81 -16.40
C LYS A 4 -12.64 23.29 -16.53
N ARG A 5 -11.50 22.61 -16.65
CA ARG A 5 -11.41 21.17 -16.44
C ARG A 5 -11.73 20.88 -14.97
N ALA A 6 -12.93 20.34 -14.71
CA ALA A 6 -13.23 19.70 -13.43
C ALA A 6 -12.30 18.49 -13.29
N LYS A 7 -11.34 18.56 -12.34
CA LYS A 7 -10.58 17.39 -11.92
C LYS A 7 -11.59 16.45 -11.25
N LYS A 8 -12.00 15.37 -11.94
CA LYS A 8 -12.60 14.22 -11.27
C LYS A 8 -11.56 13.75 -10.25
N GLN A 9 -11.81 14.03 -8.97
CA GLN A 9 -11.05 13.39 -7.90
C GLN A 9 -11.21 11.88 -8.14
N PRO A 10 -10.11 11.11 -8.28
CA PRO A 10 -10.25 9.67 -8.33
C PRO A 10 -10.95 9.29 -7.03
N GLN A 11 -12.17 8.77 -7.15
CA GLN A 11 -12.86 8.14 -6.06
C GLN A 11 -11.94 6.99 -5.69
N SER A 12 -11.15 7.16 -4.63
CA SER A 12 -10.36 6.08 -4.08
C SER A 12 -11.41 5.06 -3.65
N ASP A 13 -11.54 3.97 -4.40
CA ASP A 13 -12.32 2.84 -3.97
C ASP A 13 -11.61 2.33 -2.72
N HIS A 14 -12.19 2.66 -1.57
CA HIS A 14 -11.78 2.14 -0.29
C HIS A 14 -12.10 0.66 -0.30
N VAL A 15 -11.12 -0.18 0.01
CA VAL A 15 -11.25 -1.63 -0.08
C VAL A 15 -10.94 -2.26 1.27
N THR A 16 -11.74 -3.26 1.64
CA THR A 16 -11.39 -4.12 2.75
C THR A 16 -10.44 -5.21 2.23
N VAL A 17 -9.24 -5.27 2.81
CA VAL A 17 -8.24 -6.29 2.49
C VAL A 17 -7.87 -7.09 3.73
N THR A 18 -7.40 -8.30 3.51
CA THR A 18 -6.91 -9.19 4.56
C THR A 18 -5.39 -9.09 4.69
N LEU A 19 -4.86 -9.49 5.85
CA LEU A 19 -3.42 -9.58 6.08
C LEU A 19 -2.68 -10.38 4.99
N ASN A 20 -3.29 -11.47 4.50
CA ASN A 20 -2.70 -12.30 3.45
C ASN A 20 -2.62 -11.56 2.10
N GLN A 21 -3.65 -10.77 1.76
CA GLN A 21 -3.63 -9.94 0.54
C GLN A 21 -2.55 -8.86 0.63
N VAL A 22 -2.36 -8.25 1.81
CA VAL A 22 -1.27 -7.27 2.02
C VAL A 22 0.10 -7.94 1.87
N LYS A 23 0.31 -9.11 2.47
CA LYS A 23 1.56 -9.88 2.31
C LYS A 23 1.83 -10.23 0.84
N GLN A 24 0.80 -10.63 0.10
CA GLN A 24 0.91 -10.91 -1.33
C GLN A 24 1.24 -9.65 -2.13
N ALA A 25 0.59 -8.52 -1.84
CA ALA A 25 0.85 -7.24 -2.49
C ALA A 25 2.28 -6.75 -2.24
N ILE A 26 2.81 -6.90 -1.03
CA ILE A 26 4.21 -6.58 -0.70
C ILE A 26 5.18 -7.42 -1.55
N ARG A 27 4.93 -8.73 -1.65
CA ARG A 27 5.76 -9.63 -2.45
C ARG A 27 5.72 -9.25 -3.92
N GLN A 28 4.53 -8.98 -4.46
CA GLN A 28 4.37 -8.60 -5.85
C GLN A 28 5.01 -7.22 -6.14
N PHE A 29 4.89 -6.28 -5.19
CA PHE A 29 5.61 -5.00 -5.26
C PHE A 29 7.13 -5.20 -5.33
N GLU A 30 7.69 -6.13 -4.58
CA GLU A 30 9.13 -6.46 -4.63
C GLU A 30 9.52 -7.08 -5.97
N GLU A 31 8.71 -8.01 -6.49
CA GLU A 31 8.94 -8.69 -7.78
C GLU A 31 8.85 -7.75 -8.99
N ASP A 32 7.97 -6.74 -8.94
CA ASP A 32 7.78 -5.76 -10.02
C ASP A 32 8.91 -4.71 -10.09
N MET A 33 9.78 -4.62 -9.08
CA MET A 33 10.84 -3.61 -9.05
C MET A 33 12.05 -4.03 -9.90
N PRO A 34 12.59 -3.13 -10.74
CA PRO A 34 13.72 -3.44 -11.61
C PRO A 34 15.04 -3.64 -10.84
N ALA A 35 15.08 -3.22 -9.57
CA ALA A 35 16.21 -3.41 -8.68
C ALA A 35 15.72 -3.98 -7.35
N LEU A 36 16.59 -4.72 -6.66
CA LEU A 36 16.30 -5.29 -5.35
C LEU A 36 16.02 -4.17 -4.34
N ILE A 37 14.74 -3.93 -4.06
CA ILE A 37 14.29 -2.97 -3.06
C ILE A 37 14.07 -3.69 -1.74
N ASN A 38 14.57 -3.10 -0.65
CA ASN A 38 14.31 -3.62 0.68
C ASN A 38 12.84 -3.34 1.07
N ARG A 39 12.15 -4.33 1.61
CA ARG A 39 10.75 -4.22 2.10
C ARG A 39 10.54 -3.09 3.11
N THR A 40 11.58 -2.71 3.85
CA THR A 40 11.56 -1.54 4.74
C THR A 40 11.26 -0.23 4.01
N ALA A 41 11.42 -0.15 2.69
CA ALA A 41 11.01 0.99 1.89
C ALA A 41 9.49 1.21 1.87
N LEU A 42 8.71 0.19 2.25
CA LEU A 42 7.27 0.29 2.44
C LEU A 42 6.91 0.69 3.89
N ILE A 43 7.87 0.85 4.80
CA ILE A 43 7.61 1.17 6.20
C ILE A 43 7.72 2.68 6.40
N LEU A 44 6.65 3.29 6.88
CA LEU A 44 6.58 4.69 7.29
C LEU A 44 7.28 4.90 8.65
N ASP A 45 7.49 6.16 9.03
CA ASP A 45 8.19 6.51 10.28
C ASP A 45 7.50 5.96 11.54
N ASP A 46 6.18 5.81 11.52
CA ASP A 46 5.36 5.25 12.59
C ASP A 46 5.22 3.71 12.55
N LYS A 47 6.01 3.04 11.70
CA LYS A 47 5.99 1.59 11.43
C LYS A 47 4.77 1.09 10.66
N ARG A 48 3.90 1.98 10.18
CA ARG A 48 2.83 1.60 9.26
C ARG A 48 3.39 1.22 7.90
N ILE A 49 2.66 0.39 7.18
CA ILE A 49 2.94 0.12 5.77
C ILE A 49 2.37 1.26 4.93
N ASP A 50 3.15 1.74 3.96
CA ASP A 50 2.74 2.69 2.94
C ASP A 50 1.80 2.01 1.94
N LEU A 51 0.53 1.91 2.30
CA LEU A 51 -0.51 1.27 1.49
C LEU A 51 -0.79 2.00 0.18
N SER A 52 -0.40 3.27 0.07
CA SER A 52 -0.53 4.03 -1.19
C SER A 52 0.31 3.42 -2.31
N ARG A 53 1.48 2.86 -1.95
CA ARG A 53 2.35 2.12 -2.89
C ARG A 53 1.81 0.75 -3.27
N LEU A 54 0.94 0.19 -2.42
CA LEU A 54 0.34 -1.13 -2.63
C LEU A 54 -1.03 -1.06 -3.31
N GLN A 55 -1.61 0.13 -3.48
CA GLN A 55 -2.94 0.34 -4.07
C GLN A 55 -3.11 -0.37 -5.42
N ARG A 56 -2.07 -0.38 -6.26
CA ARG A 56 -2.10 -1.06 -7.57
C ARG A 56 -2.35 -2.57 -7.46
N TYR A 57 -1.86 -3.22 -6.40
CA TYR A 57 -1.98 -4.66 -6.18
C TYR A 57 -3.22 -5.03 -5.36
N LEU A 58 -3.68 -4.11 -4.52
CA LEU A 58 -4.84 -4.30 -3.64
C LEU A 58 -6.17 -3.91 -4.32
N GLY A 59 -6.12 -3.22 -5.45
CA GLY A 59 -7.30 -2.76 -6.18
C GLY A 59 -7.95 -1.52 -5.59
N GLY A 60 -7.35 -0.90 -4.57
CA GLY A 60 -7.88 0.25 -3.86
C GLY A 60 -7.00 0.64 -2.66
N VAL A 61 -7.39 1.70 -1.96
CA VAL A 61 -6.73 2.09 -0.71
C VAL A 61 -7.40 1.32 0.43
N PRO A 62 -6.66 0.55 1.24
CA PRO A 62 -7.27 -0.15 2.35
C PRO A 62 -7.80 0.79 3.42
N ASP A 63 -8.96 0.44 3.99
CA ASP A 63 -9.52 1.15 5.15
C ASP A 63 -8.78 0.86 6.47
N GLN A 64 -8.05 -0.25 6.50
CA GLN A 64 -7.36 -0.76 7.68
C GLN A 64 -5.87 -0.42 7.62
N ASN A 65 -5.30 -0.08 8.78
CA ASN A 65 -3.86 0.08 8.89
C ASN A 65 -3.18 -1.29 9.04
N PHE A 66 -2.03 -1.41 8.39
CA PHE A 66 -1.14 -2.56 8.55
C PHE A 66 0.22 -2.06 8.96
N TYR A 67 0.91 -2.86 9.76
CA TYR A 67 2.22 -2.54 10.33
C TYR A 67 3.23 -3.59 9.90
N MET A 68 4.50 -3.20 9.80
CA MET A 68 5.59 -4.15 9.54
C MET A 68 6.77 -3.92 10.48
N SER A 69 7.29 -5.01 11.04
CA SER A 69 8.54 -4.99 11.80
C SER A 69 9.73 -4.73 10.88
N ARG A 70 10.61 -3.79 11.25
CA ARG A 70 11.85 -3.52 10.50
C ARG A 70 12.91 -4.60 10.69
N GLU A 71 12.80 -5.39 11.76
CA GLU A 71 13.78 -6.40 12.14
C GLU A 71 13.41 -7.77 11.60
N THR A 72 12.12 -8.14 11.69
CA THR A 72 11.63 -9.47 11.33
C THR A 72 10.83 -9.47 10.02
N TYR A 73 10.53 -8.31 9.44
CA TYR A 73 9.64 -8.14 8.27
C TYR A 73 8.24 -8.73 8.47
N GLU A 74 7.87 -8.97 9.72
CA GLU A 74 6.56 -9.52 10.06
C GLU A 74 5.50 -8.45 9.88
N VAL A 75 4.39 -8.83 9.25
CA VAL A 75 3.27 -7.94 8.92
C VAL A 75 2.11 -8.25 9.86
N PHE A 76 1.53 -7.20 10.42
CA PHE A 76 0.45 -7.24 11.38
C PHE A 76 -0.68 -6.29 10.98
N GLU A 77 -1.89 -6.60 11.43
CA GLU A 77 -3.05 -5.72 11.33
C GLU A 77 -3.18 -4.84 12.58
N GLU A 78 -3.78 -3.66 12.42
CA GLU A 78 -4.25 -2.86 13.55
C GLU A 78 -5.36 -3.62 14.28
N GLN A 79 -5.21 -3.84 15.59
CA GLN A 79 -6.23 -4.45 16.45
C GLN A 79 -7.11 -3.39 17.10
#